data_AF-J9DJB4-F1
#
_entry.id   AF-J9DJB4-F1
#
_cell.length_a   1.000
_cell.length_b   1.000
_cell.length_c   1.000
_cell.angle_alpha   90.00
_cell.angle_beta   90.00
_cell.angle_gamma   90.00
#
_symmetry.space_group_name_H-M   'P 1'
#
loop_
_entity.id
_entity.type
_entity.pdbx_description
1 polymer ?
#
loop_
_entity_poly.entity_id
_entity_poly.type
_entity_poly.pdbx_seq_one_letter_code
_entity_poly.pdbx_strand_id
1 'polypeptide(L)'
;MNFEYSKATDSKSGQLTRTTRKLNKENKENEEIEELKRNNLKLRGEVSILRQNLLSVEKENYALKDTRNKQIVQKLDITDKLKKELKKVQLENKIKENQLRAYKKPRITNLTTTQAELETNKQLDLKFILKNINEKVVFSLYPFRYERLKTLHDYFYDEFEKLCDATDTIINEITSIKHDMMLFLKLFYLFCGKKEIFDNFFPIVIVLFLRDCEKYPKPTLHKITSKIYKILTEIDLGWVIKLIEDKEVVENMQIFLDNTYYSDYSIIFYKRIAKERPFILPILLGNERFDKILLYKELNNDRTFFDQFIDSIPESILKDFVTIKNIHLFSNKILKKIFKDLYISYNA
;
A
#
# COMPACT_ATOMS: atom_id res chain seq x y z
N MET A 1 85.25 87.06 -35.32
CA MET A 1 85.21 85.62 -35.00
C MET A 1 85.27 85.51 -33.48
N ASN A 2 84.14 85.24 -32.83
CA ASN A 2 83.67 83.90 -32.43
C ASN A 2 84.30 83.50 -31.07
N PHE A 3 83.62 83.01 -30.05
CA PHE A 3 82.29 82.40 -29.91
C PHE A 3 81.74 82.65 -28.48
N GLU A 4 80.42 82.72 -28.37
CA GLU A 4 79.65 82.78 -27.13
C GLU A 4 79.66 81.44 -26.36
N TYR A 5 79.71 81.53 -25.03
CA TYR A 5 79.42 80.43 -24.10
C TYR A 5 77.91 80.28 -23.91
N SER A 6 77.36 79.11 -24.24
CA SER A 6 75.97 78.74 -23.91
C SER A 6 75.92 77.55 -22.95
N LYS A 7 75.29 77.83 -21.80
CA LYS A 7 74.49 77.00 -20.89
C LYS A 7 74.69 75.47 -20.86
N ALA A 8 75.08 75.00 -19.68
CA ALA A 8 74.79 73.65 -19.20
C ALA A 8 73.35 73.56 -18.67
N THR A 9 72.57 72.58 -19.15
CA THR A 9 71.27 72.21 -18.57
C THR A 9 71.10 70.68 -18.52
N ASP A 10 70.84 70.19 -17.31
CA ASP A 10 69.76 69.26 -16.94
C ASP A 10 69.54 67.97 -17.76
N SER A 11 70.41 66.96 -17.57
CA SER A 11 70.13 65.58 -18.05
C SER A 11 70.16 64.48 -16.98
N LYS A 12 70.59 64.76 -15.74
CA LYS A 12 70.70 63.74 -14.67
C LYS A 12 69.48 63.64 -13.73
N SER A 13 68.65 64.68 -13.59
CA SER A 13 67.51 64.70 -12.66
C SER A 13 66.27 63.91 -13.15
N GLY A 14 66.09 63.80 -14.47
CA GLY A 14 64.95 63.11 -15.09
C GLY A 14 65.03 61.57 -15.10
N GLN A 15 66.24 61.00 -15.03
CA GLN A 15 66.44 59.55 -14.94
C GLN A 15 66.19 59.05 -13.51
N LEU A 16 66.71 59.72 -12.48
CA LEU A 16 66.50 59.36 -11.07
C LEU A 16 65.01 59.38 -10.66
N THR A 17 64.23 60.34 -11.17
CA THR A 17 62.79 60.47 -10.90
C THR A 17 61.91 59.44 -11.63
N ARG A 18 62.34 58.95 -12.81
CA ARG A 18 61.66 57.84 -13.51
C ARG A 18 61.95 56.49 -12.85
N THR A 19 63.17 56.25 -12.39
CA THR A 19 63.54 54.99 -11.72
C THR A 19 62.90 54.87 -10.34
N THR A 20 62.84 55.95 -9.55
CA THR A 20 62.11 55.97 -8.26
C THR A 20 60.60 55.82 -8.43
N ARG A 21 60.00 56.41 -9.48
CA ARG A 21 58.57 56.19 -9.78
C ARG A 21 58.26 54.74 -10.22
N LYS A 22 59.17 54.07 -10.93
CA LYS A 22 59.03 52.65 -11.27
C LYS A 22 59.18 51.76 -10.03
N LEU A 23 60.22 51.98 -9.20
CA LEU A 23 60.41 51.26 -7.95
C LEU A 23 59.23 51.44 -6.98
N ASN A 24 58.67 52.64 -6.87
CA ASN A 24 57.50 52.89 -6.01
C ASN A 24 56.22 52.21 -6.54
N LYS A 25 56.15 51.93 -7.84
CA LYS A 25 55.02 51.21 -8.45
C LYS A 25 55.17 49.70 -8.25
N GLU A 26 56.36 49.16 -8.47
CA GLU A 26 56.71 47.77 -8.18
C GLU A 26 56.57 47.44 -6.68
N ASN A 27 56.93 48.37 -5.78
CA ASN A 27 56.74 48.20 -4.35
C ASN A 27 55.26 48.19 -3.95
N LYS A 28 54.42 49.04 -4.55
CA LYS A 28 52.96 49.02 -4.31
C LYS A 28 52.28 47.75 -4.85
N GLU A 29 52.68 47.30 -6.04
CA GLU A 29 52.18 46.05 -6.62
C GLU A 29 52.60 44.84 -5.79
N ASN A 30 53.82 44.83 -5.23
CA ASN A 30 54.27 43.78 -4.31
C ASN A 30 53.53 43.80 -2.96
N GLU A 31 53.21 44.97 -2.41
CA GLU A 31 52.39 45.10 -1.20
C GLU A 31 50.97 44.54 -1.43
N GLU A 32 50.36 44.85 -2.57
CA GLU A 32 49.03 44.36 -2.95
C GLU A 32 49.03 42.83 -3.19
N ILE A 33 50.10 42.29 -3.79
CA ILE A 33 50.29 40.84 -3.95
C ILE A 33 50.40 40.13 -2.59
N GLU A 34 51.16 40.68 -1.64
CA GLU A 34 51.29 40.09 -0.30
C GLU A 34 49.99 40.17 0.52
N GLU A 35 49.20 41.22 0.33
CA GLU A 35 47.87 41.33 0.92
C GLU A 35 46.90 40.30 0.32
N LEU A 36 46.89 40.13 -1.00
CA LEU A 36 46.10 39.12 -1.68
C LEU A 36 46.49 37.70 -1.29
N LYS A 37 47.78 37.41 -1.08
CA LYS A 37 48.25 36.11 -0.58
C LYS A 37 47.73 35.84 0.84
N ARG A 38 47.80 36.83 1.74
CA ARG A 38 47.25 36.70 3.11
C ARG A 38 45.75 36.45 3.10
N ASN A 39 45.01 37.19 2.27
CA ASN A 39 43.56 37.01 2.12
C ASN A 39 43.22 35.63 1.53
N ASN A 40 43.97 35.15 0.54
CA ASN A 40 43.77 33.80 -0.02
C ASN A 40 44.03 32.70 1.02
N LEU A 41 45.07 32.86 1.85
CA LEU A 41 45.40 31.92 2.92
C LEU A 41 44.28 31.87 3.97
N LYS A 42 43.74 33.03 4.36
CA LYS A 42 42.62 33.15 5.29
C LYS A 42 41.35 32.48 4.75
N LEU A 43 40.99 32.77 3.51
CA LEU A 43 39.84 32.16 2.83
C LEU A 43 39.98 30.63 2.70
N ARG A 44 41.19 30.12 2.42
CA ARG A 44 41.46 28.68 2.41
C ARG A 44 41.24 28.05 3.79
N GLY A 45 41.65 28.74 4.86
CA GLY A 45 41.39 28.32 6.23
C GLY A 45 39.89 28.22 6.53
N GLU A 46 39.14 29.26 6.18
CA GLU A 46 37.68 29.32 6.37
C GLU A 46 36.96 28.21 5.57
N VAL A 47 37.34 27.98 4.31
CA VAL A 47 36.79 26.88 3.48
C VAL A 47 37.09 25.50 4.09
N SER A 48 38.28 25.32 4.65
CA SER A 48 38.65 24.05 5.31
C SER A 48 37.78 23.78 6.53
N ILE A 49 37.56 24.80 7.38
CA ILE A 49 36.69 24.73 8.56
C ILE A 49 35.24 24.44 8.14
N LEU A 50 34.73 25.15 7.12
CA LEU A 50 33.38 24.93 6.59
C LEU A 50 33.18 23.51 6.07
N ARG A 51 34.18 22.94 5.38
CA ARG A 51 34.13 21.54 4.92
C ARG A 51 34.09 20.55 6.07
N GLN A 52 34.86 20.76 7.14
CA GLN A 52 34.81 19.92 8.33
C GLN A 52 33.46 20.02 9.04
N ASN A 53 32.90 21.22 9.16
CA ASN A 53 31.58 21.43 9.75
C ASN A 53 30.48 20.75 8.93
N LEU A 54 30.54 20.85 7.60
CA LEU A 54 29.59 20.18 6.71
C LEU A 54 29.62 18.66 6.90
N LEU A 55 30.82 18.06 6.91
CA LEU A 55 31.00 16.63 7.15
C LEU A 55 30.49 16.18 8.52
N SER A 56 30.67 17.03 9.55
CA SER A 56 30.15 16.77 10.89
C SER A 56 28.63 16.75 10.91
N VAL A 57 27.99 17.75 10.29
CA VAL A 57 26.54 17.87 10.20
C VAL A 57 25.95 16.71 9.38
N GLU A 58 26.59 16.29 8.29
CA GLU A 58 26.14 15.15 7.49
C GLU A 58 26.15 13.84 8.29
N LYS A 59 27.21 13.59 9.08
CA LYS A 59 27.28 12.42 9.96
C LYS A 59 26.18 12.43 11.03
N GLU A 60 25.95 13.58 11.64
CA GLU A 60 24.93 13.74 12.68
C GLU A 60 23.51 13.54 12.11
N ASN A 61 23.26 14.08 10.92
CA ASN A 61 21.99 13.92 10.21
C ASN A 61 21.75 12.46 9.79
N TYR A 62 22.81 11.73 9.39
CA TYR A 62 22.73 10.31 9.10
C TYR A 62 22.41 9.48 10.36
N ALA A 63 23.08 9.77 11.48
CA ALA A 63 22.81 9.10 12.76
C ALA A 63 21.37 9.33 13.23
N LEU A 64 20.87 10.56 13.13
CA LEU A 64 19.49 10.91 13.46
C LEU A 64 18.47 10.14 12.60
N LYS A 65 18.71 10.05 11.28
CA LYS A 65 17.88 9.26 10.37
C LYS A 65 17.85 7.78 10.76
N ASP A 66 18.99 7.20 11.10
CA ASP A 66 19.08 5.78 11.48
C ASP A 66 18.34 5.49 12.80
N THR A 67 18.50 6.35 13.82
CA THR A 67 17.72 6.26 15.06
C THR A 67 16.22 6.40 14.83
N ARG A 68 15.79 7.33 13.96
CA ARG A 68 14.38 7.52 13.62
C ARG A 68 13.81 6.30 12.90
N ASN A 69 14.55 5.70 11.97
CA ASN A 69 14.14 4.47 11.30
C ASN A 69 13.98 3.30 12.27
N LYS A 70 14.92 3.10 13.21
CA LYS A 70 14.82 2.06 14.24
C LYS A 70 13.58 2.24 15.12
N GLN A 71 13.28 3.48 15.51
CA GLN A 71 12.06 3.78 16.29
C GLN A 71 10.77 3.55 15.48
N ILE A 72 10.76 3.85 14.18
CA ILE A 72 9.61 3.60 13.31
C ILE A 72 9.36 2.10 13.15
N VAL A 73 10.42 1.30 12.92
CA VAL A 73 10.32 -0.17 12.82
C VAL A 73 9.75 -0.77 14.11
N GLN A 74 10.25 -0.36 15.27
CA GLN A 74 9.72 -0.83 16.56
C GLN A 74 8.24 -0.45 16.77
N LYS A 75 7.84 0.77 16.39
CA LYS A 75 6.44 1.20 16.47
C LYS A 75 5.54 0.41 15.51
N LEU A 76 6.03 0.06 14.32
CA LEU A 76 5.30 -0.78 13.37
C LEU A 76 5.07 -2.19 13.93
N ASP A 77 6.09 -2.82 14.51
CA ASP A 77 5.97 -4.13 15.15
C ASP A 77 4.95 -4.15 16.29
N ILE A 78 4.94 -3.11 17.13
CA ILE A 78 3.96 -2.97 18.22
C ILE A 78 2.55 -2.76 17.64
N THR A 79 2.42 -1.97 16.57
CA THR A 79 1.14 -1.72 15.91
C THR A 79 0.57 -3.00 15.29
N ASP A 80 1.40 -3.82 14.65
CA ASP A 80 0.97 -5.08 14.05
C ASP A 80 0.56 -6.11 15.12
N LYS A 81 1.25 -6.17 16.26
CA LYS A 81 0.83 -6.99 17.42
C LYS A 81 -0.54 -6.55 17.96
N LEU A 82 -0.72 -5.26 18.21
CA LEU A 82 -1.98 -4.69 18.68
C LEU A 82 -3.12 -4.91 17.67
N LYS A 83 -2.83 -4.85 16.37
CA LYS A 83 -3.82 -5.10 15.32
C LYS A 83 -4.27 -6.57 15.29
N LYS A 84 -3.36 -7.51 15.55
CA LYS A 84 -3.68 -8.94 15.71
C LYS A 84 -4.53 -9.19 16.97
N GLU A 85 -4.16 -8.58 18.11
CA GLU A 85 -4.96 -8.68 19.34
C GLU A 85 -6.35 -8.07 19.18
N LEU A 86 -6.46 -6.88 18.55
CA LEU A 86 -7.75 -6.26 18.28
C LEU A 86 -8.64 -7.14 17.41
N LYS A 87 -8.08 -7.76 16.35
CA LYS A 87 -8.82 -8.73 15.51
C LYS A 87 -9.29 -9.93 16.34
N LYS A 88 -8.44 -10.46 17.22
CA LYS A 88 -8.79 -11.57 18.12
C LYS A 88 -9.96 -11.18 19.04
N VAL A 89 -9.88 -10.03 19.70
CA VAL A 89 -10.94 -9.53 20.59
C VAL A 89 -12.24 -9.23 19.84
N GLN A 90 -12.18 -8.68 18.64
CA GLN A 90 -13.36 -8.47 17.79
C GLN A 90 -14.02 -9.79 17.41
N LEU A 91 -13.23 -10.82 17.12
CA LEU A 91 -13.73 -12.16 16.83
C LEU A 91 -14.35 -12.80 18.07
N GLU A 92 -13.70 -12.74 19.23
CA GLU A 92 -14.21 -13.24 20.50
C GLU A 92 -15.53 -12.57 20.91
N ASN A 93 -15.66 -11.25 20.72
CA ASN A 93 -16.91 -10.53 20.97
C ASN A 93 -18.02 -10.96 20.02
N LYS A 94 -17.69 -11.18 18.73
CA LYS A 94 -18.64 -11.69 17.74
C LYS A 94 -19.10 -13.11 18.08
N ILE A 95 -18.19 -13.97 18.58
CA ILE A 95 -18.51 -15.32 19.08
C ILE A 95 -19.45 -15.22 20.29
N LYS A 96 -19.14 -14.38 21.28
CA LYS A 96 -20.01 -14.17 22.46
C LYS A 96 -21.40 -13.64 22.08
N GLU A 97 -21.48 -12.67 21.16
CA GLU A 97 -22.76 -12.17 20.66
C GLU A 97 -23.58 -13.25 19.95
N ASN A 98 -22.92 -14.07 19.12
CA ASN A 98 -23.58 -15.17 18.41
C ASN A 98 -24.04 -16.29 19.35
N GLN A 99 -23.24 -16.61 20.38
CA GLN A 99 -23.63 -17.53 21.44
C GLN A 99 -24.85 -16.99 22.19
N LEU A 100 -24.84 -15.73 22.63
CA LEU A 100 -25.97 -15.09 23.31
C LEU A 100 -27.24 -15.03 22.45
N ARG A 101 -27.11 -14.82 21.13
CA ARG A 101 -28.22 -14.89 20.18
C ARG A 101 -28.74 -16.31 20.01
N ALA A 102 -27.88 -17.33 20.01
CA ALA A 102 -28.28 -18.73 19.98
C ALA A 102 -29.05 -19.16 21.24
N TYR A 103 -28.79 -18.52 22.40
CA TYR A 103 -29.55 -18.76 23.64
C TYR A 103 -30.92 -18.05 23.68
N LYS A 104 -31.15 -17.01 22.87
CA LYS A 104 -32.48 -16.36 22.78
C LYS A 104 -33.40 -17.17 21.88
N LYS A 105 -34.20 -18.05 22.48
CA LYS A 105 -35.28 -18.81 21.84
C LYS A 105 -36.15 -17.88 20.97
N PRO A 106 -36.21 -18.04 19.63
CA PRO A 106 -37.17 -17.31 18.80
C PRO A 106 -38.57 -17.85 19.08
N ARG A 107 -39.52 -16.96 19.37
CA ARG A 107 -40.95 -17.28 19.39
C ARG A 107 -41.36 -17.48 17.92
N ILE A 108 -41.56 -18.72 17.51
CA ILE A 108 -41.94 -19.08 16.13
C ILE A 108 -43.41 -18.70 15.94
N THR A 109 -43.66 -17.68 15.13
CA THR A 109 -44.97 -17.44 14.52
C THR A 109 -44.79 -17.22 13.03
N ASN A 110 -45.22 -18.23 12.27
CA ASN A 110 -45.58 -18.21 10.84
C ASN A 110 -44.46 -17.82 9.86
N LEU A 111 -43.70 -18.80 9.39
CA LEU A 111 -42.84 -18.66 8.22
C LEU A 111 -43.24 -19.67 7.15
N THR A 112 -43.38 -19.17 5.92
CA THR A 112 -43.75 -19.89 4.71
C THR A 112 -42.66 -20.86 4.27
N THR A 113 -43.06 -21.85 3.47
CA THR A 113 -42.37 -23.13 3.20
C THR A 113 -40.91 -23.00 2.75
N THR A 114 -40.48 -21.90 2.14
CA THR A 114 -39.07 -21.64 1.75
C THR A 114 -38.18 -21.16 2.90
N GLN A 115 -38.74 -20.54 3.94
CA GLN A 115 -38.00 -20.19 5.16
C GLN A 115 -37.92 -21.39 6.11
N ALA A 116 -38.92 -22.28 6.08
CA ALA A 116 -38.89 -23.55 6.82
C ALA A 116 -37.75 -24.49 6.35
N GLU A 117 -37.38 -24.48 5.07
CA GLU A 117 -36.21 -25.21 4.55
C GLU A 117 -34.86 -24.60 4.99
N LEU A 118 -34.81 -23.27 5.13
CA LEU A 118 -33.63 -22.57 5.62
C LEU A 118 -33.48 -22.69 7.15
N GLU A 119 -34.60 -22.75 7.86
CA GLU A 119 -34.66 -23.02 9.30
C GLU A 119 -34.43 -24.50 9.62
N THR A 120 -34.87 -25.45 8.80
CA THR A 120 -34.57 -26.88 9.02
C THR A 120 -33.08 -27.18 8.83
N ASN A 121 -32.41 -26.55 7.86
CA ASN A 121 -30.95 -26.64 7.74
C ASN A 121 -30.22 -26.00 8.94
N LYS A 122 -30.65 -24.82 9.40
CA LYS A 122 -30.11 -24.20 10.63
C LYS A 122 -30.43 -24.96 11.92
N GLN A 123 -31.60 -25.60 12.00
CA GLN A 123 -32.02 -26.43 13.14
C GLN A 123 -31.29 -27.78 13.14
N LEU A 124 -30.96 -28.34 11.96
CA LEU A 124 -30.05 -29.47 11.83
C LEU A 124 -28.66 -29.11 12.37
N ASP A 125 -28.15 -27.90 12.08
CA ASP A 125 -26.86 -27.41 12.58
C ASP A 125 -26.84 -27.14 14.09
N LEU A 126 -27.89 -26.52 14.65
CA LEU A 126 -28.01 -26.30 16.09
C LEU A 126 -28.21 -27.61 16.86
N LYS A 127 -29.00 -28.56 16.31
CA LYS A 127 -29.11 -29.91 16.90
C LYS A 127 -27.81 -30.71 16.78
N PHE A 128 -27.02 -30.53 15.71
CA PHE A 128 -25.69 -31.14 15.58
C PHE A 128 -24.72 -30.58 16.63
N ILE A 129 -24.68 -29.26 16.80
CA ILE A 129 -23.88 -28.59 17.85
C ILE A 129 -24.35 -29.03 19.25
N LEU A 130 -25.65 -29.05 19.53
CA LEU A 130 -26.21 -29.46 20.83
C LEU A 130 -26.03 -30.96 21.12
N LYS A 131 -26.08 -31.83 20.11
CA LYS A 131 -25.83 -33.28 20.26
C LYS A 131 -24.35 -33.56 20.52
N ASN A 132 -23.46 -32.85 19.83
CA ASN A 132 -22.00 -33.02 19.97
C ASN A 132 -21.38 -32.21 21.11
N ILE A 133 -22.10 -31.30 21.78
CA ILE A 133 -21.58 -30.69 23.02
C ILE A 133 -21.64 -31.70 24.19
N ASN A 134 -22.55 -32.67 24.14
CA ASN A 134 -22.66 -33.75 25.14
C ASN A 134 -21.82 -34.99 24.81
N GLU A 135 -21.43 -35.19 23.54
CA GLU A 135 -20.55 -36.27 23.07
C GLU A 135 -19.21 -35.65 22.64
N LYS A 136 -18.06 -36.02 23.25
CA LYS A 136 -16.71 -35.50 22.91
C LYS A 136 -16.59 -35.16 21.40
N VAL A 137 -16.64 -33.87 21.05
CA VAL A 137 -16.48 -33.41 19.67
C VAL A 137 -15.13 -33.92 19.15
N VAL A 138 -15.15 -34.82 18.16
CA VAL A 138 -13.92 -35.22 17.47
C VAL A 138 -13.60 -34.15 16.43
N PHE A 139 -12.65 -33.28 16.77
CA PHE A 139 -12.09 -32.28 15.88
C PHE A 139 -11.15 -32.98 14.89
N SER A 140 -11.67 -33.23 13.69
CA SER A 140 -10.94 -33.88 12.58
C SER A 140 -11.25 -33.18 11.27
N LEU A 141 -10.34 -33.25 10.29
CA LEU A 141 -10.62 -32.81 8.92
C LEU A 141 -11.75 -33.63 8.27
N TYR A 142 -11.83 -34.92 8.60
CA TYR A 142 -12.81 -35.82 8.02
C TYR A 142 -14.12 -35.91 8.82
N PRO A 143 -15.28 -35.99 8.13
CA PRO A 143 -15.44 -35.94 6.67
C PRO A 143 -15.17 -34.53 6.11
N PHE A 144 -14.47 -34.46 4.97
CA PHE A 144 -14.03 -33.22 4.31
C PHE A 144 -15.19 -32.54 3.57
N ARG A 145 -16.20 -32.10 4.32
CA ARG A 145 -17.42 -31.47 3.82
C ARG A 145 -17.47 -30.00 4.22
N TYR A 146 -17.77 -29.13 3.26
CA TYR A 146 -17.76 -27.66 3.47
C TYR A 146 -18.63 -27.22 4.65
N GLU A 147 -19.87 -27.67 4.78
CA GLU A 147 -20.75 -27.18 5.86
C GLU A 147 -20.26 -27.59 7.26
N ARG A 148 -19.65 -28.77 7.39
CA ARG A 148 -19.03 -29.20 8.64
C ARG A 148 -17.79 -28.38 8.95
N LEU A 149 -16.88 -28.24 7.99
CA LEU A 149 -15.62 -27.48 8.17
C LEU A 149 -15.89 -26.00 8.43
N LYS A 150 -16.90 -25.42 7.76
CA LYS A 150 -17.38 -24.08 8.03
C LYS A 150 -17.95 -23.95 9.44
N THR A 151 -18.68 -24.94 9.92
CA THR A 151 -19.19 -24.95 11.31
C THR A 151 -18.04 -24.99 12.31
N LEU A 152 -17.02 -25.82 12.07
CA LEU A 152 -15.81 -25.83 12.89
C LEU A 152 -15.11 -24.47 12.86
N HIS A 153 -14.90 -23.89 11.67
CA HIS A 153 -14.33 -22.55 11.52
C HIS A 153 -15.12 -21.46 12.25
N ASP A 154 -16.46 -21.48 12.13
CA ASP A 154 -17.32 -20.40 12.65
C ASP A 154 -17.56 -20.48 14.17
N TYR A 155 -17.51 -21.67 14.77
CA TYR A 155 -17.85 -21.90 16.18
C TYR A 155 -16.72 -22.46 17.05
N PHE A 156 -15.71 -23.10 16.45
CA PHE A 156 -14.59 -23.79 17.12
C PHE A 156 -13.27 -23.42 16.42
N TYR A 157 -13.00 -22.12 16.34
CA TYR A 157 -11.91 -21.58 15.51
C TYR A 157 -10.53 -22.07 15.96
N ASP A 158 -10.26 -22.14 17.26
CA ASP A 158 -8.96 -22.58 17.79
C ASP A 158 -8.68 -24.04 17.45
N GLU A 159 -9.71 -24.89 17.45
CA GLU A 159 -9.60 -26.28 17.03
C GLU A 159 -9.49 -26.39 15.51
N PHE A 160 -10.23 -25.57 14.76
CA PHE A 160 -10.11 -25.49 13.31
C PHE A 160 -8.71 -25.05 12.88
N GLU A 161 -8.10 -24.07 13.56
CA GLU A 161 -6.75 -23.59 13.26
C GLU A 161 -5.69 -24.70 13.45
N LYS A 162 -5.85 -25.56 14.45
CA LYS A 162 -5.00 -26.75 14.63
C LYS A 162 -5.17 -27.76 13.50
N LEU A 163 -6.40 -27.92 12.99
CA LEU A 163 -6.63 -28.79 11.83
C LEU A 163 -5.95 -28.24 10.57
N CYS A 164 -5.80 -26.92 10.47
CA CYS A 164 -5.08 -26.26 9.37
C CYS A 164 -3.57 -26.55 9.35
N ASP A 165 -3.00 -27.18 10.38
CA ASP A 165 -1.58 -27.59 10.38
C ASP A 165 -1.32 -28.83 9.52
N ALA A 166 -2.37 -29.60 9.18
CA ALA A 166 -2.29 -30.70 8.22
C ALA A 166 -2.38 -30.18 6.77
N THR A 167 -1.48 -29.24 6.43
CA THR A 167 -1.46 -28.49 5.17
C THR A 167 -1.47 -29.39 3.94
N ASP A 168 -0.62 -30.43 3.90
CA ASP A 168 -0.53 -31.34 2.75
C ASP A 168 -1.83 -32.11 2.49
N THR A 169 -2.49 -32.57 3.56
CA THR A 169 -3.79 -33.24 3.46
C THR A 169 -4.84 -32.28 2.90
N ILE A 170 -4.88 -31.05 3.38
CA ILE A 170 -5.81 -30.03 2.90
C ILE A 170 -5.55 -29.69 1.43
N ILE A 171 -4.29 -29.55 1.02
CA ILE A 171 -3.93 -29.30 -0.38
C ILE A 171 -4.41 -30.45 -1.26
N ASN A 172 -4.18 -31.70 -0.87
CA ASN A 172 -4.62 -32.86 -1.66
C ASN A 172 -6.15 -32.91 -1.82
N GLU A 173 -6.88 -32.71 -0.73
CA GLU A 173 -8.34 -32.70 -0.73
C GLU A 173 -8.90 -31.55 -1.60
N ILE A 174 -8.41 -30.32 -1.43
CA ILE A 174 -8.85 -29.17 -2.23
C ILE A 174 -8.47 -29.33 -3.72
N THR A 175 -7.33 -29.93 -4.02
CA THR A 175 -6.92 -30.18 -5.41
C THR A 175 -7.87 -31.14 -6.12
N SER A 176 -8.40 -32.13 -5.41
CA SER A 176 -9.34 -33.11 -5.98
C SER A 176 -10.67 -32.49 -6.45
N ILE A 177 -11.07 -31.36 -5.88
CA ILE A 177 -12.35 -30.67 -6.14
C ILE A 177 -12.19 -29.44 -7.03
N LYS A 178 -11.00 -29.16 -7.57
CA LYS A 178 -10.70 -27.95 -8.36
C LYS A 178 -11.58 -27.75 -9.60
N HIS A 179 -12.27 -28.81 -10.05
CA HIS A 179 -13.17 -28.77 -11.19
C HIS A 179 -14.52 -28.09 -10.88
N ASP A 180 -14.96 -28.07 -9.62
CA ASP A 180 -16.11 -27.28 -9.18
C ASP A 180 -15.61 -25.98 -8.56
N MET A 181 -15.54 -24.92 -9.37
CA MET A 181 -14.99 -23.63 -8.94
C MET A 181 -15.70 -23.04 -7.72
N MET A 182 -17.02 -23.25 -7.58
CA MET A 182 -17.77 -22.69 -6.46
C MET A 182 -17.48 -23.44 -5.15
N LEU A 183 -17.44 -24.76 -5.19
CA LEU A 183 -17.07 -25.57 -4.03
C LEU A 183 -15.59 -25.38 -3.67
N PHE A 184 -14.72 -25.34 -4.68
CA PHE A 184 -13.30 -25.03 -4.53
C PHE A 184 -13.09 -23.69 -3.83
N LEU A 185 -13.68 -22.60 -4.31
CA LEU A 185 -13.55 -21.28 -3.68
C LEU A 185 -14.13 -21.23 -2.26
N LYS A 186 -15.21 -21.98 -2.00
CA LYS A 186 -15.80 -22.08 -0.66
C LYS A 186 -14.84 -22.72 0.33
N LEU A 187 -14.21 -23.83 -0.04
CA LEU A 187 -13.26 -24.54 0.81
C LEU A 187 -11.93 -23.79 0.89
N PHE A 188 -11.41 -23.28 -0.23
CA PHE A 188 -10.20 -22.45 -0.24
C PHE A 188 -10.34 -21.26 0.69
N TYR A 189 -11.46 -20.55 0.68
CA TYR A 189 -11.71 -19.43 1.59
C TYR A 189 -11.66 -19.80 3.08
N LEU A 190 -12.00 -21.03 3.47
CA LEU A 190 -11.89 -21.46 4.87
C LEU A 190 -10.43 -21.66 5.30
N PHE A 191 -9.56 -22.06 4.38
CA PHE A 191 -8.19 -22.47 4.69
C PHE A 191 -7.11 -21.48 4.22
N CYS A 192 -7.47 -20.47 3.42
CA CYS A 192 -6.53 -19.50 2.85
C CYS A 192 -5.83 -18.60 3.89
N GLY A 193 -6.22 -18.70 5.17
CA GLY A 193 -5.51 -18.07 6.28
C GLY A 193 -4.12 -18.66 6.56
N LYS A 194 -3.77 -19.84 6.01
CA LYS A 194 -2.40 -20.39 6.04
C LYS A 194 -1.68 -20.02 4.74
N LYS A 195 -0.45 -19.53 4.86
CA LYS A 195 0.32 -18.97 3.73
C LYS A 195 0.58 -20.02 2.66
N GLU A 196 0.93 -21.23 3.06
CA GLU A 196 1.25 -22.33 2.14
C GLU A 196 0.04 -22.71 1.28
N ILE A 197 -1.15 -22.71 1.87
CA ILE A 197 -2.42 -22.98 1.18
C ILE A 197 -2.75 -21.84 0.21
N PHE A 198 -2.54 -20.59 0.65
CA PHE A 198 -2.73 -19.41 -0.19
C PHE A 198 -1.80 -19.41 -1.41
N ASP A 199 -0.50 -19.59 -1.19
CA ASP A 199 0.51 -19.59 -2.25
C ASP A 199 0.26 -20.72 -3.27
N ASN A 200 -0.23 -21.88 -2.82
CA ASN A 200 -0.53 -23.01 -3.70
C ASN A 200 -1.76 -22.75 -4.59
N PHE A 201 -2.84 -22.21 -4.01
CA PHE A 201 -4.13 -22.14 -4.72
C PHE A 201 -4.46 -20.78 -5.33
N PHE A 202 -3.98 -19.67 -4.80
CA PHE A 202 -4.41 -18.36 -5.29
C PHE A 202 -4.03 -18.11 -6.76
N PRO A 203 -2.82 -18.44 -7.24
CA PRO A 203 -2.49 -18.36 -8.66
C PRO A 203 -3.45 -19.21 -9.52
N ILE A 204 -3.76 -20.42 -9.05
CA ILE A 204 -4.68 -21.35 -9.71
C ILE A 204 -6.10 -20.77 -9.78
N VAL A 205 -6.58 -20.10 -8.71
CA VAL A 205 -7.88 -19.43 -8.69
C VAL A 205 -8.00 -18.43 -9.82
N ILE A 206 -6.98 -17.60 -10.03
CA ILE A 206 -6.99 -16.57 -11.08
C ILE A 206 -7.01 -17.23 -12.47
N VAL A 207 -6.15 -18.22 -12.71
CA VAL A 207 -6.09 -18.94 -14.00
C VAL A 207 -7.40 -19.65 -14.30
N LEU A 208 -7.98 -20.37 -13.32
CA LEU A 208 -9.26 -21.05 -13.48
C LEU A 208 -10.39 -20.06 -13.74
N PHE A 209 -10.40 -18.92 -13.03
CA PHE A 209 -11.37 -17.86 -13.26
C PHE A 209 -11.29 -17.35 -14.69
N LEU A 210 -10.10 -16.96 -15.17
CA LEU A 210 -9.93 -16.40 -16.51
C LEU A 210 -10.29 -17.39 -17.62
N ARG A 211 -9.99 -18.67 -17.42
CA ARG A 211 -10.34 -19.72 -18.40
C ARG A 211 -11.84 -19.92 -18.55
N ASP A 212 -12.60 -19.83 -17.45
CA ASP A 212 -13.99 -20.24 -17.41
C ASP A 212 -14.98 -19.06 -17.24
N CYS A 213 -14.51 -17.82 -17.04
CA CYS A 213 -15.35 -16.66 -16.72
C CYS A 213 -16.42 -16.39 -17.78
N GLU A 214 -16.11 -16.59 -19.06
CA GLU A 214 -17.04 -16.40 -20.18
C GLU A 214 -18.18 -17.42 -20.20
N LYS A 215 -17.98 -18.59 -19.57
CA LYS A 215 -18.96 -19.69 -19.53
C LYS A 215 -20.03 -19.48 -18.45
N TYR A 216 -19.78 -18.59 -17.47
CA TYR A 216 -20.69 -18.40 -16.35
C TYR A 216 -21.76 -17.36 -16.65
N PRO A 217 -23.03 -17.61 -16.29
CA PRO A 217 -24.06 -16.58 -16.35
C PRO A 217 -23.74 -15.46 -15.35
N LYS A 218 -24.14 -14.22 -15.68
CA LYS A 218 -23.84 -13.01 -14.88
C LYS A 218 -24.03 -13.17 -13.35
N PRO A 219 -25.12 -13.79 -12.84
CA PRO A 219 -25.30 -13.94 -11.40
C PRO A 219 -24.26 -14.87 -10.75
N THR A 220 -23.84 -15.92 -11.45
CA THR A 220 -22.82 -16.87 -10.97
C THR A 220 -21.44 -16.23 -11.03
N LEU A 221 -21.14 -15.54 -12.12
CA LEU A 221 -19.90 -14.78 -12.28
C LEU A 221 -19.73 -13.78 -11.13
N HIS A 222 -20.77 -13.03 -10.80
CA HIS A 222 -20.74 -12.11 -9.65
C HIS A 222 -20.43 -12.83 -8.34
N LYS A 223 -21.05 -13.99 -8.07
CA LYS A 223 -20.78 -14.75 -6.83
C LYS A 223 -19.33 -15.22 -6.75
N ILE A 224 -18.77 -15.71 -7.86
CA ILE A 224 -17.37 -16.14 -7.98
C ILE A 224 -16.45 -14.95 -7.71
N THR A 225 -16.63 -13.85 -8.46
CA THR A 225 -15.83 -12.62 -8.33
C THR A 225 -15.88 -12.06 -6.90
N SER A 226 -17.07 -12.01 -6.30
CA SER A 226 -17.24 -11.57 -4.91
C SER A 226 -16.46 -12.44 -3.93
N LYS A 227 -16.43 -13.75 -4.15
CA LYS A 227 -15.69 -14.68 -3.27
C LYS A 227 -14.18 -14.51 -3.43
N ILE A 228 -13.67 -14.32 -4.66
CA ILE A 228 -12.26 -14.02 -4.92
C ILE A 228 -11.86 -12.73 -4.22
N TYR A 229 -12.65 -11.66 -4.33
CA TYR A 229 -12.37 -10.42 -3.61
C TYR A 229 -12.44 -10.58 -2.10
N LYS A 230 -13.36 -11.39 -1.56
CA LYS A 230 -13.39 -11.68 -0.11
C LYS A 230 -12.08 -12.30 0.37
N ILE A 231 -11.53 -13.25 -0.38
CA ILE A 231 -10.20 -13.83 -0.11
C ILE A 231 -9.15 -12.71 -0.10
N LEU A 232 -9.08 -11.90 -1.16
CA LEU A 232 -8.15 -10.77 -1.28
C LEU A 232 -8.28 -9.73 -0.15
N THR A 233 -9.48 -9.53 0.40
CA THR A 233 -9.72 -8.59 1.50
C THR A 233 -9.36 -9.13 2.89
N GLU A 234 -9.15 -10.44 3.04
CA GLU A 234 -8.89 -11.07 4.34
C GLU A 234 -7.43 -11.49 4.53
N ILE A 235 -6.75 -11.88 3.46
CA ILE A 235 -5.33 -12.30 3.47
C ILE A 235 -4.36 -11.16 3.79
N ASP A 236 -3.13 -11.47 4.22
CA ASP A 236 -2.08 -10.47 4.38
C ASP A 236 -1.66 -9.88 3.02
N LEU A 237 -1.65 -8.54 2.90
CA LEU A 237 -1.19 -7.87 1.67
C LEU A 237 0.29 -8.16 1.37
N GLY A 238 1.09 -8.50 2.37
CA GLY A 238 2.47 -8.98 2.18
C GLY A 238 2.55 -10.25 1.34
N TRP A 239 1.52 -11.11 1.34
CA TRP A 239 1.50 -12.31 0.51
C TRP A 239 1.10 -11.96 -0.93
N VAL A 240 0.19 -11.01 -1.10
CA VAL A 240 -0.17 -10.45 -2.41
C VAL A 240 1.05 -9.82 -3.09
N ILE A 241 1.91 -9.11 -2.33
CA ILE A 241 3.15 -8.54 -2.87
C ILE A 241 4.06 -9.62 -3.44
N LYS A 242 4.27 -10.73 -2.72
CA LYS A 242 5.12 -11.83 -3.20
C LYS A 242 4.60 -12.45 -4.48
N LEU A 243 3.28 -12.56 -4.62
CA LEU A 243 2.66 -13.02 -5.87
C LEU A 243 2.87 -12.03 -7.03
N ILE A 244 3.03 -10.74 -6.73
CA ILE A 244 3.31 -9.70 -7.73
C ILE A 244 4.79 -9.73 -8.19
N GLU A 245 5.66 -10.51 -7.54
CA GLU A 245 7.04 -10.73 -8.02
C GLU A 245 7.08 -11.69 -9.21
N ASP A 246 6.08 -12.57 -9.35
CA ASP A 246 5.93 -13.47 -10.50
C ASP A 246 5.22 -12.76 -11.65
N LYS A 247 5.92 -12.59 -12.77
CA LYS A 247 5.43 -11.87 -13.94
C LYS A 247 4.14 -12.49 -14.53
N GLU A 248 4.05 -13.81 -14.60
CA GLU A 248 2.88 -14.49 -15.18
C GLU A 248 1.66 -14.32 -14.27
N VAL A 249 1.86 -14.43 -12.96
CA VAL A 249 0.80 -14.21 -11.97
C VAL A 249 0.33 -12.75 -12.01
N VAL A 250 1.25 -11.79 -12.17
CA VAL A 250 0.89 -10.37 -12.35
C VAL A 250 0.04 -10.17 -13.58
N GLU A 251 0.46 -10.66 -14.75
CA GLU A 251 -0.28 -10.48 -16.00
C GLU A 251 -1.71 -11.04 -15.86
N ASN A 252 -1.85 -12.25 -15.33
CA ASN A 252 -3.16 -12.85 -15.06
C ASN A 252 -3.99 -12.04 -14.05
N MET A 253 -3.37 -11.55 -12.98
CA MET A 253 -4.05 -10.73 -11.99
C MET A 253 -4.52 -9.39 -12.59
N GLN A 254 -3.73 -8.78 -13.46
CA GLN A 254 -4.10 -7.54 -14.16
C GLN A 254 -5.33 -7.77 -15.05
N ILE A 255 -5.35 -8.86 -15.83
CA ILE A 255 -6.50 -9.25 -16.66
C ILE A 255 -7.74 -9.50 -15.78
N PHE A 256 -7.58 -10.17 -14.64
CA PHE A 256 -8.68 -10.37 -13.69
C PHE A 256 -9.26 -9.04 -13.19
N LEU A 257 -8.41 -8.09 -12.80
CA LEU A 257 -8.82 -6.77 -12.33
C LEU A 257 -9.50 -5.96 -13.44
N ASP A 258 -9.00 -6.03 -14.67
CA ASP A 258 -9.61 -5.42 -15.86
C ASP A 258 -11.00 -5.97 -16.19
N ASN A 259 -11.25 -7.25 -15.89
CA ASN A 259 -12.54 -7.88 -16.12
C ASN A 259 -13.53 -7.70 -14.96
N THR A 260 -13.10 -7.10 -13.83
CA THR A 260 -13.90 -7.07 -12.60
C THR A 260 -13.93 -5.71 -11.87
N TYR A 261 -13.38 -4.65 -12.47
CA TYR A 261 -13.32 -3.29 -11.91
C TYR A 261 -14.68 -2.68 -11.53
N TYR A 262 -15.77 -3.13 -12.15
CA TYR A 262 -17.13 -2.65 -11.88
C TYR A 262 -17.72 -3.22 -10.58
N SER A 263 -17.07 -4.20 -9.94
CA SER A 263 -17.55 -4.78 -8.69
C SER A 263 -17.29 -3.87 -7.51
N ASP A 264 -18.27 -3.65 -6.64
CA ASP A 264 -18.07 -2.91 -5.38
C ASP A 264 -16.97 -3.54 -4.51
N TYR A 265 -16.80 -4.85 -4.59
CA TYR A 265 -15.74 -5.57 -3.88
C TYR A 265 -14.33 -5.20 -4.37
N SER A 266 -14.18 -4.82 -5.63
CA SER A 266 -12.90 -4.31 -6.17
C SER A 266 -12.51 -3.00 -5.49
N ILE A 267 -13.48 -2.11 -5.28
CA ILE A 267 -13.25 -0.81 -4.62
C ILE A 267 -12.90 -1.02 -3.16
N ILE A 268 -13.56 -1.96 -2.47
CA ILE A 268 -13.21 -2.33 -1.09
C ILE A 268 -11.77 -2.84 -1.03
N PHE A 269 -11.36 -3.67 -1.99
CA PHE A 269 -9.99 -4.17 -2.08
C PHE A 269 -8.98 -3.04 -2.32
N TYR A 270 -9.22 -2.13 -3.27
CA TYR A 270 -8.34 -0.98 -3.50
C TYR A 270 -8.29 -0.02 -2.32
N LYS A 271 -9.43 0.23 -1.64
CA LYS A 271 -9.50 1.04 -0.41
C LYS A 271 -8.62 0.43 0.69
N ARG A 272 -8.58 -0.90 0.79
CA ARG A 272 -7.73 -1.61 1.73
C ARG A 272 -6.24 -1.42 1.38
N ILE A 273 -5.87 -1.59 0.11
CA ILE A 273 -4.50 -1.38 -0.37
C ILE A 273 -4.06 0.06 -0.07
N ALA A 274 -4.88 1.05 -0.42
CA ALA A 274 -4.60 2.47 -0.19
C ALA A 274 -4.31 2.79 1.29
N LYS A 275 -4.99 2.12 2.21
CA LYS A 275 -4.79 2.31 3.67
C LYS A 275 -3.58 1.56 4.22
N GLU A 276 -3.36 0.32 3.80
CA GLU A 276 -2.39 -0.57 4.45
C GLU A 276 -1.03 -0.61 3.73
N ARG A 277 -1.01 -0.54 2.40
CA ARG A 277 0.18 -0.64 1.54
C ARG A 277 0.02 0.24 0.28
N PRO A 278 -0.03 1.57 0.43
CA PRO A 278 -0.43 2.48 -0.64
C PRO A 278 0.46 2.44 -1.88
N PHE A 279 1.75 2.12 -1.74
CA PHE A 279 2.69 2.03 -2.87
C PHE A 279 2.37 0.92 -3.89
N ILE A 280 1.53 -0.07 -3.52
CA ILE A 280 1.10 -1.14 -4.44
C ILE A 280 -0.01 -0.63 -5.37
N LEU A 281 -0.76 0.39 -4.95
CA LEU A 281 -1.95 0.85 -5.65
C LEU A 281 -1.69 1.23 -7.12
N PRO A 282 -0.62 1.98 -7.47
CA PRO A 282 -0.28 2.27 -8.86
C PRO A 282 -0.01 1.01 -9.71
N ILE A 283 0.52 -0.04 -9.11
CA ILE A 283 0.84 -1.31 -9.80
C ILE A 283 -0.45 -2.07 -10.14
N LEU A 284 -1.40 -2.15 -9.21
CA LEU A 284 -2.61 -2.95 -9.37
C LEU A 284 -3.79 -2.21 -10.01
N LEU A 285 -3.91 -0.90 -9.78
CA LEU A 285 -5.04 -0.13 -10.31
C LEU A 285 -4.68 0.51 -11.65
N GLY A 286 -3.51 1.14 -11.78
CA GLY A 286 -3.12 1.88 -12.98
C GLY A 286 -4.07 3.05 -13.31
N ASN A 287 -3.61 3.97 -14.18
CA ASN A 287 -4.41 5.16 -14.51
C ASN A 287 -5.67 4.81 -15.31
N GLU A 288 -5.60 3.83 -16.21
CA GLU A 288 -6.75 3.48 -17.06
C GLU A 288 -7.90 2.86 -16.26
N ARG A 289 -7.64 1.93 -15.33
CA ARG A 289 -8.72 1.37 -14.51
C ARG A 289 -9.22 2.38 -13.50
N PHE A 290 -8.33 3.22 -12.97
CA PHE A 290 -8.76 4.31 -12.12
C PHE A 290 -9.81 5.16 -12.84
N ASP A 291 -9.52 5.64 -14.06
CA ASP A 291 -10.47 6.38 -14.90
C ASP A 291 -11.78 5.62 -15.12
N LYS A 292 -11.72 4.32 -15.44
CA LYS A 292 -12.91 3.47 -15.61
C LYS A 292 -13.76 3.38 -14.35
N ILE A 293 -13.14 3.25 -13.18
CA ILE A 293 -13.86 3.21 -11.89
C ILE A 293 -14.52 4.57 -11.62
N LEU A 294 -13.83 5.68 -11.90
CA LEU A 294 -14.40 7.01 -11.68
C LEU A 294 -15.65 7.23 -12.54
N LEU A 295 -15.54 6.93 -13.84
CA LEU A 295 -16.66 7.05 -14.79
C LEU A 295 -17.82 6.14 -14.43
N TYR A 296 -17.55 4.88 -14.07
CA TYR A 296 -18.58 3.95 -13.65
C TYR A 296 -19.37 4.47 -12.44
N LYS A 297 -18.70 5.07 -11.47
CA LYS A 297 -19.35 5.55 -10.24
C LYS A 297 -20.10 6.86 -10.43
N GLU A 298 -19.62 7.74 -11.30
CA GLU A 298 -20.39 8.92 -11.72
C GLU A 298 -21.71 8.52 -12.38
N LEU A 299 -21.68 7.58 -13.33
CA LEU A 299 -22.88 7.09 -14.02
C LEU A 299 -23.94 6.49 -13.09
N ASN A 300 -23.53 5.97 -11.93
CA ASN A 300 -24.42 5.36 -10.94
C ASN A 300 -24.81 6.29 -9.78
N ASN A 301 -24.45 7.58 -9.82
CA ASN A 301 -24.74 8.58 -8.78
C ASN A 301 -24.24 8.20 -7.36
N ASP A 302 -23.23 7.36 -7.26
CA ASP A 302 -22.71 6.85 -5.97
C ASP A 302 -21.55 7.71 -5.45
N ARG A 303 -21.79 9.03 -5.33
CA ARG A 303 -20.75 10.02 -5.03
C ARG A 303 -20.21 9.90 -3.59
N THR A 304 -21.04 9.46 -2.64
CA THR A 304 -20.66 9.37 -1.23
C THR A 304 -19.67 8.24 -0.96
N PHE A 305 -19.88 7.07 -1.57
CA PHE A 305 -18.93 5.95 -1.47
C PHE A 305 -17.64 6.24 -2.24
N PHE A 306 -17.76 6.91 -3.39
CA PHE A 306 -16.64 7.40 -4.19
C PHE A 306 -15.74 8.35 -3.39
N ASP A 307 -16.30 9.38 -2.76
CA ASP A 307 -15.51 10.34 -1.97
C ASP A 307 -14.76 9.63 -0.84
N GLN A 308 -15.38 8.63 -0.20
CA GLN A 308 -14.72 7.81 0.82
C GLN A 308 -13.59 6.91 0.28
N PHE A 309 -13.65 6.49 -0.99
CA PHE A 309 -12.57 5.76 -1.63
C PHE A 309 -11.43 6.71 -1.97
N ILE A 310 -11.72 7.85 -2.60
CA ILE A 310 -10.71 8.86 -2.94
C ILE A 310 -10.00 9.39 -1.69
N ASP A 311 -10.74 9.67 -0.62
CA ASP A 311 -10.17 10.11 0.66
C ASP A 311 -9.28 9.05 1.34
N SER A 312 -9.40 7.78 0.94
CA SER A 312 -8.54 6.72 1.47
C SER A 312 -7.17 6.64 0.78
N ILE A 313 -7.02 7.29 -0.39
CA ILE A 313 -5.76 7.29 -1.14
C ILE A 313 -4.88 8.44 -0.64
N PRO A 314 -3.62 8.18 -0.26
CA PRO A 314 -2.70 9.24 0.14
C PRO A 314 -2.54 10.29 -0.97
N GLU A 315 -2.54 11.57 -0.59
CA GLU A 315 -2.48 12.71 -1.53
C GLU A 315 -1.33 12.60 -2.54
N SER A 316 -0.16 12.12 -2.10
CA SER A 316 1.02 11.96 -2.95
C SER A 316 0.79 10.98 -4.10
N ILE A 317 0.03 9.91 -3.86
CA ILE A 317 -0.28 8.88 -4.87
C ILE A 317 -1.51 9.29 -5.67
N LEU A 318 -2.51 9.88 -5.02
CA LEU A 318 -3.72 10.35 -5.70
C LEU A 318 -3.37 11.37 -6.79
N LYS A 319 -2.37 12.24 -6.54
CA LYS A 319 -1.86 13.19 -7.53
C LYS A 319 -1.41 12.52 -8.84
N ASP A 320 -0.81 11.34 -8.76
CA ASP A 320 -0.31 10.60 -9.94
C ASP A 320 -1.44 10.01 -10.78
N PHE A 321 -2.60 9.76 -10.16
CA PHE A 321 -3.80 9.28 -10.83
C PHE A 321 -4.67 10.40 -11.41
N VAL A 322 -4.53 11.65 -10.95
CA VAL A 322 -5.29 12.78 -11.51
C VAL A 322 -4.65 13.22 -12.82
N THR A 323 -5.40 13.04 -13.91
CA THR A 323 -5.00 13.42 -15.26
C THR A 323 -5.95 14.48 -15.81
N ILE A 324 -5.57 15.10 -16.94
CA ILE A 324 -6.44 16.03 -17.67
C ILE A 324 -7.78 15.36 -18.04
N LYS A 325 -7.79 14.04 -18.24
CA LYS A 325 -8.99 13.29 -18.63
C LYS A 325 -9.99 13.16 -17.50
N ASN A 326 -9.56 13.08 -16.24
CA ASN A 326 -10.44 12.76 -15.12
C ASN A 326 -10.59 13.89 -14.09
N ILE A 327 -9.82 14.98 -14.22
CA ILE A 327 -9.80 16.08 -13.25
C ILE A 327 -11.19 16.69 -12.99
N HIS A 328 -12.06 16.70 -14.01
CA HIS A 328 -13.43 17.22 -13.93
C HIS A 328 -14.36 16.38 -13.04
N LEU A 329 -13.99 15.13 -12.74
CA LEU A 329 -14.75 14.22 -11.89
C LEU A 329 -14.53 14.47 -10.39
N PHE A 330 -13.48 15.22 -10.04
CA PHE A 330 -13.13 15.50 -8.66
C PHE A 330 -13.82 16.76 -8.14
N SER A 331 -14.26 16.73 -6.89
CA SER A 331 -14.78 17.93 -6.23
C SER A 331 -13.66 18.96 -6.03
N ASN A 332 -14.00 20.25 -6.07
CA ASN A 332 -13.06 21.35 -5.79
C ASN A 332 -12.37 21.19 -4.42
N LYS A 333 -13.04 20.56 -3.45
CA LYS A 333 -12.47 20.24 -2.13
C LYS A 333 -11.29 19.28 -2.25
N ILE A 334 -11.43 18.22 -3.03
CA ILE A 334 -10.38 17.21 -3.24
C ILE A 334 -9.24 17.81 -4.08
N LEU A 335 -9.55 18.55 -5.15
CA LEU A 335 -8.53 19.19 -5.98
C LEU A 335 -7.70 20.22 -5.20
N LYS A 336 -8.34 21.06 -4.37
CA LYS A 336 -7.64 21.97 -3.44
C LYS A 336 -6.72 21.22 -2.48
N LYS A 337 -7.14 20.06 -1.99
CA LYS A 337 -6.34 19.24 -1.07
C LYS A 337 -5.09 18.67 -1.74
N ILE A 338 -5.23 18.12 -2.95
CA ILE A 338 -4.12 17.48 -3.69
C ILE A 338 -3.11 18.51 -4.21
N PHE A 339 -3.60 19.57 -4.85
CA PHE A 339 -2.76 20.53 -5.57
C PHE A 339 -2.41 21.78 -4.75
N LYS A 340 -3.08 22.00 -3.60
CA LYS A 340 -2.84 23.12 -2.67
C LYS A 340 -2.73 24.44 -3.42
N ASP A 341 -1.61 25.13 -3.31
CA ASP A 341 -1.36 26.44 -3.91
C ASP A 341 -1.31 26.42 -5.45
N LEU A 342 -1.14 25.23 -6.06
CA LEU A 342 -1.18 25.06 -7.51
C LEU A 342 -2.61 24.98 -8.08
N TYR A 343 -3.63 24.84 -7.21
CA TYR A 343 -5.01 24.79 -7.66
C TYR A 343 -5.62 26.19 -7.78
N ILE A 344 -5.84 26.62 -9.02
CA ILE A 344 -6.57 27.85 -9.32
C ILE A 344 -8.01 27.48 -9.63
N SER A 345 -8.95 27.79 -8.72
CA SER A 345 -10.38 27.66 -9.02
C SER A 345 -10.82 28.80 -9.92
N TYR A 346 -11.20 28.50 -11.15
CA TYR A 346 -12.03 29.40 -11.93
C TYR A 346 -13.46 29.28 -11.42
N ASN A 347 -13.92 30.26 -10.63
CA ASN A 347 -15.34 30.43 -10.39
C ASN A 347 -15.93 31.03 -11.68
N ALA A 348 -16.67 30.23 -12.44
CA ALA A 348 -17.56 30.71 -13.49
C ALA A 348 -18.97 30.85 -12.92
#